data_AF-A0A0H3KYS1-F1
#
_entry.id   AF-A0A0H3KYS1-F1
#
_cell.length_a   1.000
_cell.length_b   1.000
_cell.length_c   1.000
_cell.angle_alpha   90.00
_cell.angle_beta   90.00
_cell.angle_gamma   90.00
#
_symmetry.space_group_name_H-M   'P 1'
#
loop_
_entity.id
_entity.type
_entity.pdbx_description
1 polymer ?
#
loop_
_entity_poly.entity_id
_entity_poly.type
_entity_poly.pdbx_seq_one_letter_code
_entity_poly.pdbx_strand_id
1 'polypeptide(L)'
;MAIACSAAGGDLVGLAPACTGRVVYFAGEDPEVALVRRIHAIGQHLNQQARENIAENLTIKPVMGTLMNVLDDAQRAALIKFCSGARLIVLDTLSRIHDRDENSNGDMAKLVATLEHIAARTGASVLYLHHVSKGSAREGQTDQQQAARGASALIDNARWCGFVAKMTEDEAKSLSDRAYDRQPIGKDRRGFFVRFGVSKQNYDATPHDQWYQRRDGGVLLPVELLDAKRDSGKGRQREQA
;
A
#
# COMPACT_ATOMS: atom_id res chain seq x y z
N MET A 1 7.53 4.67 -6.08
CA MET A 1 8.60 4.66 -7.11
C MET A 1 8.01 4.76 -8.51
N ALA A 2 7.02 3.95 -8.91
CA ALA A 2 6.37 4.05 -10.23
C ALA A 2 5.93 5.48 -10.61
N ILE A 3 5.28 6.22 -9.71
CA ILE A 3 4.88 7.62 -9.95
C ILE A 3 6.07 8.57 -10.14
N ALA A 4 7.23 8.25 -9.56
CA ALA A 4 8.44 9.07 -9.63
C ALA A 4 9.36 8.69 -10.81
N CYS A 5 8.95 7.77 -11.70
CA CYS A 5 9.83 7.25 -12.74
C CYS A 5 9.14 7.18 -14.09
N SER A 6 9.56 8.02 -15.04
CA SER A 6 9.10 7.99 -16.43
C SER A 6 9.81 6.92 -17.28
N ALA A 7 10.94 6.39 -16.81
CA ALA A 7 11.71 5.38 -17.53
C ALA A 7 11.10 3.98 -17.42
N ALA A 8 11.29 3.18 -18.47
CA ALA A 8 10.93 1.77 -18.49
C ALA A 8 11.63 1.02 -17.34
N GLY A 9 10.91 0.09 -16.72
CA GLY A 9 11.41 -0.69 -15.57
C GLY A 9 11.33 0.02 -14.22
N GLY A 10 10.82 1.26 -14.16
CA GLY A 10 10.56 1.97 -12.90
C GLY A 10 9.29 1.53 -12.15
N ASP A 11 8.38 0.86 -12.86
CA ASP A 11 7.14 0.32 -12.31
C ASP A 11 7.27 -1.16 -11.96
N LEU A 12 7.94 -1.43 -10.84
CA LEU A 12 8.15 -2.80 -10.36
C LEU A 12 6.86 -3.52 -9.95
N VAL A 13 5.81 -2.77 -9.66
CA VAL A 13 4.53 -3.28 -9.13
C VAL A 13 3.44 -3.34 -10.21
N GLY A 14 3.69 -2.85 -11.42
CA GLY A 14 2.74 -2.94 -12.53
C GLY A 14 1.49 -2.08 -12.33
N LEU A 15 1.61 -0.94 -11.64
CA LEU A 15 0.50 0.01 -11.47
C LEU A 15 0.15 0.79 -12.74
N ALA A 16 1.06 0.84 -13.72
CA ALA A 16 0.92 1.53 -15.00
C ALA A 16 0.40 2.97 -14.88
N PRO A 17 1.05 3.86 -14.12
CA PRO A 17 0.55 5.21 -13.93
C PRO A 17 0.55 6.01 -15.24
N ALA A 18 -0.59 6.64 -15.56
CA ALA A 18 -0.76 7.42 -16.78
C ALA A 18 0.23 8.59 -16.91
N CYS A 19 0.67 9.15 -15.79
CA CYS A 19 1.72 10.16 -15.76
C CYS A 19 2.53 10.12 -14.47
N THR A 20 3.76 10.60 -14.58
CA THR A 20 4.79 10.61 -13.52
C THR A 20 5.08 12.03 -13.07
N GLY A 21 5.80 12.18 -11.95
CA GLY A 21 6.22 13.48 -11.45
C GLY A 21 6.87 13.39 -10.08
N ARG A 22 7.19 14.54 -9.50
CA ARG A 22 7.83 14.62 -8.19
C ARG A 22 6.96 13.99 -7.10
N VAL A 23 7.57 13.16 -6.26
CA VAL A 23 6.93 12.49 -5.13
C VAL A 23 7.66 12.85 -3.85
N VAL A 24 6.92 13.17 -2.80
CA VAL A 24 7.45 13.38 -1.46
C VAL A 24 6.86 12.34 -0.51
N TYR A 25 7.71 11.56 0.15
CA TYR A 25 7.33 10.52 1.10
C TYR A 25 7.79 10.89 2.50
N PHE A 26 6.86 11.07 3.44
CA PHE A 26 7.15 11.32 4.84
C PHE A 26 7.08 10.00 5.62
N ALA A 27 8.22 9.52 6.11
CA ALA A 27 8.37 8.27 6.84
C ALA A 27 8.36 8.51 8.36
N GLY A 28 7.22 8.33 9.00
CA GLY A 28 6.97 8.62 10.41
C GLY A 28 7.25 7.47 11.38
N GLU A 29 7.32 6.23 10.90
CA GLU A 29 7.52 5.06 11.78
C GLU A 29 8.90 4.41 11.67
N ASP A 30 9.52 4.47 10.49
CA ASP A 30 10.79 3.80 10.24
C ASP A 30 12.00 4.71 10.53
N PRO A 31 13.04 4.18 11.20
CA PRO A 31 14.31 4.89 11.32
C PRO A 31 15.02 4.94 9.96
N GLU A 32 15.87 5.95 9.79
CA GLU A 32 16.58 6.21 8.52
C GLU A 32 17.35 4.98 8.00
N VAL A 33 18.03 4.25 8.89
CA VAL A 33 18.77 3.03 8.52
C VAL A 33 17.87 1.95 7.88
N ALA A 34 16.61 1.84 8.32
CA ALA A 34 15.66 0.90 7.75
C ALA A 34 15.21 1.34 6.35
N LEU A 35 14.99 2.66 6.17
CA LEU A 35 14.65 3.24 4.86
C LEU A 35 15.77 3.03 3.85
N VAL A 36 17.03 3.29 4.22
CA VAL A 36 18.20 3.06 3.35
C VAL A 36 18.28 1.61 2.91
N ARG A 37 18.10 0.65 3.84
CA ARG A 37 18.10 -0.79 3.51
C ARG A 37 16.97 -1.16 2.55
N ARG A 38 15.76 -0.62 2.74
CA ARG A 38 14.62 -0.87 1.83
C ARG A 38 14.89 -0.29 0.44
N ILE A 39 15.37 0.94 0.35
CA ILE A 39 15.69 1.60 -0.93
C ILE A 39 16.78 0.81 -1.66
N HIS A 40 17.81 0.35 -0.95
CA HIS A 40 18.86 -0.49 -1.53
C HIS A 40 18.30 -1.79 -2.10
N ALA A 41 17.47 -2.51 -1.33
CA ALA A 41 16.84 -3.75 -1.80
C ALA A 41 15.96 -3.53 -3.03
N ILE A 42 15.13 -2.49 -3.04
CA ILE A 42 14.31 -2.13 -4.21
C ILE A 42 15.20 -1.77 -5.41
N GLY A 43 16.29 -1.04 -5.16
CA GLY A 43 17.29 -0.66 -6.16
C GLY A 43 17.82 -1.85 -6.94
N GLN A 44 18.01 -3.02 -6.30
CA GLN A 44 18.51 -4.23 -6.97
C GLN A 44 17.61 -4.72 -8.11
N HIS A 45 16.33 -4.35 -8.13
CA HIS A 45 15.38 -4.69 -9.18
C HIS A 45 15.23 -3.62 -10.26
N LEU A 46 15.86 -2.46 -10.09
CA LEU A 46 15.78 -1.32 -11.00
C LEU A 46 17.01 -1.25 -11.89
N ASN A 47 16.80 -0.94 -13.18
CA ASN A 47 17.88 -0.57 -14.09
C ASN A 47 18.45 0.83 -13.74
N GLN A 48 19.62 1.16 -14.30
CA GLN A 48 20.33 2.40 -13.98
C GLN A 48 19.48 3.65 -14.27
N GLN A 49 18.83 3.70 -15.44
CA GLN A 49 18.01 4.85 -15.84
C GLN A 49 16.82 5.08 -14.91
N ALA A 50 16.18 4.01 -14.44
CA ALA A 50 15.09 4.08 -13.49
C ALA A 50 15.57 4.58 -12.12
N ARG A 51 16.75 4.12 -11.67
CA ARG A 51 17.36 4.60 -10.40
C ARG A 51 17.61 6.11 -10.43
N GLU A 52 18.16 6.61 -11.53
CA GLU A 52 18.43 8.04 -11.71
C GLU A 52 17.14 8.88 -11.71
N ASN A 53 16.14 8.48 -12.52
CA ASN A 53 14.84 9.16 -12.54
C ASN A 53 14.16 9.18 -11.16
N ILE A 54 14.20 8.05 -10.45
CA ILE A 54 13.64 7.96 -9.10
C ILE A 54 14.42 8.87 -8.15
N ALA A 55 15.75 8.89 -8.19
CA ALA A 55 16.56 9.75 -7.33
C ALA A 55 16.28 11.24 -7.54
N GLU A 56 16.01 11.66 -8.77
CA GLU A 56 15.64 13.04 -9.10
C GLU A 56 14.24 13.43 -8.61
N ASN A 57 13.28 12.50 -8.72
CA ASN A 57 11.87 12.82 -8.50
C ASN A 57 11.32 12.39 -7.14
N LEU A 58 11.95 11.44 -6.44
CA LEU A 58 11.49 10.93 -5.15
C LEU A 58 12.31 11.51 -4.00
N THR A 59 11.67 12.33 -3.18
CA THR A 59 12.22 12.77 -1.91
C THR A 59 11.62 11.95 -0.76
N ILE A 60 12.45 11.24 0.00
CA ILE A 60 12.05 10.54 1.22
C ILE A 60 12.53 11.34 2.42
N LYS A 61 11.60 11.73 3.30
CA LYS A 61 11.88 12.50 4.51
C LYS A 61 11.55 11.67 5.75
N PRO A 62 12.56 11.19 6.49
CA PRO A 62 12.33 10.62 7.82
C PRO A 62 11.75 11.70 8.74
N VAL A 63 10.63 11.39 9.37
CA VAL A 63 9.96 12.26 10.35
C VAL A 63 9.67 11.56 11.68
N MET A 64 10.12 10.31 11.82
CA MET A 64 10.13 9.59 13.10
C MET A 64 10.82 10.45 14.18
N GLY A 65 10.11 10.72 15.27
CA GLY A 65 10.63 11.51 16.40
C GLY A 65 10.62 13.03 16.21
N THR A 66 10.11 13.56 15.10
CA THR A 66 10.10 15.01 14.82
C THR A 66 8.86 15.76 15.32
N LEU A 67 7.85 15.04 15.84
CA LEU A 67 6.56 15.61 16.26
C LEU A 67 5.86 16.40 15.14
N MET A 68 5.95 15.91 13.91
CA MET A 68 5.27 16.49 12.76
C MET A 68 3.75 16.56 13.01
N ASN A 69 3.16 17.74 12.81
CA ASN A 69 1.72 17.95 12.96
C ASN A 69 1.19 18.82 11.80
N VAL A 70 0.38 18.25 10.92
CA VAL A 70 -0.22 18.98 9.80
C VAL A 70 -1.34 19.94 10.23
N LEU A 71 -1.86 19.79 11.45
CA LEU A 71 -2.86 20.71 11.99
C LEU A 71 -2.22 21.98 12.55
N ASP A 72 -0.92 21.97 12.85
CA ASP A 72 -0.18 23.18 13.20
C ASP A 72 0.00 24.08 11.96
N ASP A 73 -0.36 25.35 12.09
CA ASP A 73 -0.40 26.28 10.95
C ASP A 73 0.98 26.53 10.34
N ALA A 74 2.02 26.67 11.17
CA ALA A 74 3.38 26.95 10.72
C ALA A 74 3.97 25.72 10.01
N GLN A 75 3.82 24.53 10.61
CA GLN A 75 4.26 23.28 9.99
C GLN A 75 3.49 22.97 8.71
N ARG A 76 2.18 23.21 8.68
CA ARG A 76 1.36 23.05 7.46
C ARG A 76 1.81 23.98 6.35
N ALA A 77 2.05 25.26 6.64
CA ALA A 77 2.56 26.20 5.65
C ALA A 77 3.93 25.79 5.10
N ALA A 78 4.84 25.32 5.96
CA ALA A 78 6.14 24.80 5.57
C ALA A 78 6.01 23.54 4.68
N LEU A 79 5.11 22.62 5.03
CA LEU A 79 4.81 21.42 4.25
C LEU A 79 4.30 21.79 2.85
N ILE A 80 3.30 22.67 2.75
CA ILE A 80 2.74 23.12 1.46
C ILE A 80 3.84 23.73 0.59
N LYS A 81 4.69 24.59 1.16
CA LYS A 81 5.81 25.19 0.44
C LYS A 81 6.79 24.12 -0.06
N PHE A 82 7.17 23.18 0.80
CA PHE A 82 8.12 22.11 0.46
C PHE A 82 7.58 21.14 -0.60
N CYS A 83 6.30 20.84 -0.55
CA CYS A 83 5.61 19.93 -1.47
C CYS A 83 5.06 20.63 -2.72
N SER A 84 5.31 21.93 -2.91
CA SER A 84 4.90 22.62 -4.14
C SER A 84 5.50 21.94 -5.37
N GLY A 85 4.69 21.75 -6.41
CA GLY A 85 5.06 21.02 -7.62
C GLY A 85 5.19 19.50 -7.46
N ALA A 86 4.90 18.94 -6.28
CA ALA A 86 4.76 17.50 -6.13
C ALA A 86 3.49 17.03 -6.85
N ARG A 87 3.58 15.87 -7.49
CA ARG A 87 2.43 15.12 -8.01
C ARG A 87 1.76 14.29 -6.92
N LEU A 88 2.56 13.76 -6.00
CA LEU A 88 2.10 12.89 -4.91
C LEU A 88 2.85 13.20 -3.62
N ILE A 89 2.08 13.31 -2.53
CA ILE A 89 2.56 13.38 -1.16
C ILE A 89 2.10 12.11 -0.44
N VAL A 90 3.03 11.36 0.15
CA VAL A 90 2.73 10.17 0.94
C VAL A 90 3.03 10.42 2.41
N LEU A 91 2.07 10.08 3.27
CA LEU A 91 2.16 10.23 4.73
C LEU A 91 2.09 8.84 5.38
N ASP A 92 3.22 8.35 5.87
CA ASP A 92 3.35 7.01 6.45
C ASP A 92 3.71 7.09 7.95
N THR A 93 2.78 6.92 8.90
CA THR A 93 1.33 6.75 8.77
C THR A 93 0.59 7.99 9.26
N LEU A 94 -0.72 8.02 9.06
CA LEU A 94 -1.60 9.10 9.53
C LEU A 94 -1.41 9.38 11.03
N SER A 95 -1.25 8.34 11.85
CA SER A 95 -1.05 8.46 13.31
C SER A 95 0.21 9.24 13.74
N ARG A 96 1.14 9.50 12.82
CA ARG A 96 2.44 10.17 13.09
C ARG A 96 2.49 11.62 12.65
N ILE A 97 1.40 12.15 12.10
CA ILE A 97 1.34 13.49 11.49
C ILE A 97 0.27 14.40 12.10
N HIS A 98 -0.36 13.98 13.20
CA HIS A 98 -1.31 14.79 13.99
C HIS A 98 -1.31 14.35 15.46
N ASP A 99 -2.01 15.10 16.31
CA ASP A 99 -2.13 14.90 17.76
C ASP A 99 -3.58 14.64 18.23
N ARG A 100 -4.52 14.49 17.29
CA ARG A 100 -5.95 14.26 17.57
C ARG A 100 -6.33 12.81 17.84
N ASP A 101 -7.51 12.61 18.42
CA ASP A 101 -8.10 11.29 18.67
C ASP A 101 -8.67 10.69 17.38
N GLU A 102 -8.06 9.60 16.90
CA GLU A 102 -8.49 8.88 15.69
C GLU A 102 -9.88 8.25 15.82
N ASN A 103 -10.44 8.13 17.03
CA ASN A 103 -11.81 7.62 17.22
C ASN A 103 -12.88 8.74 17.16
N SER A 104 -12.46 10.01 17.15
CA SER A 104 -13.37 11.15 17.05
C SER A 104 -13.64 11.49 15.59
N ASN A 105 -14.88 11.25 15.13
CA ASN A 105 -15.33 11.66 13.79
C ASN A 105 -15.12 13.16 13.54
N GLY A 106 -15.31 14.00 14.56
CA GLY A 106 -15.13 15.45 14.44
C GLY A 106 -13.67 15.84 14.22
N ASP A 107 -12.74 15.20 14.93
CA ASP A 107 -11.31 15.46 14.77
C ASP A 107 -10.79 14.91 13.45
N MET A 108 -11.20 13.69 13.07
CA MET A 108 -10.78 13.08 11.82
C MET A 108 -11.37 13.80 10.60
N ALA A 109 -12.59 14.35 10.69
CA ALA A 109 -13.13 15.22 9.64
C ALA A 109 -12.28 16.48 9.44
N LYS A 110 -11.83 17.14 10.54
CA LYS A 110 -10.93 18.30 10.47
C LYS A 110 -9.57 17.93 9.88
N LEU A 111 -9.03 16.77 10.26
CA LEU A 111 -7.78 16.26 9.71
C LEU A 111 -7.91 16.02 8.20
N VAL A 112 -8.94 15.31 7.75
CA VAL A 112 -9.15 15.06 6.32
C VAL A 112 -9.32 16.37 5.55
N ALA A 113 -10.13 17.31 6.05
CA ALA A 113 -10.27 18.65 5.44
C ALA A 113 -8.93 19.40 5.35
N THR A 114 -8.04 19.22 6.34
CA THR A 114 -6.70 19.79 6.33
C THR A 114 -5.81 19.14 5.25
N LEU A 115 -5.91 17.82 5.07
CA LEU A 115 -5.21 17.11 4.00
C LEU A 115 -5.73 17.51 2.61
N GLU A 116 -7.04 17.70 2.47
CA GLU A 116 -7.66 18.25 1.25
C GLU A 116 -7.15 19.66 0.95
N HIS A 117 -7.02 20.51 1.97
CA HIS A 117 -6.42 21.84 1.82
C HIS A 117 -4.97 21.76 1.32
N ILE A 118 -4.16 20.85 1.87
CA ILE A 118 -2.78 20.62 1.42
C ILE A 118 -2.76 20.17 -0.05
N ALA A 119 -3.62 19.21 -0.42
CA ALA A 119 -3.75 18.74 -1.80
C ALA A 119 -4.10 19.89 -2.75
N ALA A 120 -5.12 20.68 -2.42
CA ALA A 120 -5.57 21.82 -3.23
C ALA A 120 -4.49 22.90 -3.38
N ARG A 121 -3.72 23.19 -2.32
CA ARG A 121 -2.67 24.22 -2.35
C ARG A 121 -1.39 23.79 -3.04
N THR A 122 -1.09 22.50 -3.07
CA THR A 122 0.11 21.95 -3.73
C THR A 122 -0.16 21.49 -5.16
N GLY A 123 -1.41 21.17 -5.49
CA GLY A 123 -1.78 20.47 -6.72
C GLY A 123 -1.47 18.97 -6.67
N ALA A 124 -0.93 18.47 -5.56
CA ALA A 124 -0.57 17.07 -5.39
C ALA A 124 -1.76 16.23 -4.94
N SER A 125 -1.78 14.95 -5.30
CA SER A 125 -2.56 13.97 -4.55
C SER A 125 -1.91 13.74 -3.18
N VAL A 126 -2.73 13.59 -2.13
CA VAL A 126 -2.26 13.23 -0.79
C VAL A 126 -2.73 11.82 -0.48
N LEU A 127 -1.79 10.91 -0.28
CA LEU A 127 -2.02 9.53 0.13
C LEU A 127 -1.49 9.35 1.55
N TYR A 128 -2.31 8.79 2.44
CA TYR A 128 -1.87 8.43 3.79
C TYR A 128 -2.03 6.93 4.02
N LEU A 129 -1.10 6.36 4.78
CA LEU A 129 -1.21 4.98 5.25
C LEU A 129 -1.90 4.97 6.61
N HIS A 130 -2.77 3.99 6.80
CA HIS A 130 -3.55 3.84 8.02
C HIS A 130 -3.56 2.39 8.49
N HIS A 131 -3.26 2.17 9.77
CA HIS A 131 -3.24 0.83 10.32
C HIS A 131 -4.67 0.29 10.51
N VAL A 132 -4.94 -0.92 10.03
CA VAL A 132 -6.23 -1.62 10.21
C VAL A 132 -6.31 -2.38 11.53
N SER A 133 -7.51 -2.56 12.08
CA SER A 133 -7.74 -3.13 13.43
C SER A 133 -7.11 -4.52 13.59
N LYS A 134 -6.64 -4.87 14.80
CA LYS A 134 -6.07 -6.21 15.04
C LYS A 134 -7.12 -7.31 14.79
N GLY A 135 -8.41 -7.00 15.00
CA GLY A 135 -9.54 -7.89 14.70
C GLY A 135 -9.69 -8.11 13.20
N SER A 136 -9.80 -7.03 12.43
CA SER A 136 -9.92 -7.08 10.97
C SER A 136 -8.73 -7.77 10.30
N ALA A 137 -7.52 -7.58 10.85
CA ALA A 137 -6.31 -8.26 10.41
C ALA A 137 -6.31 -9.77 10.70
N ARG A 138 -6.94 -10.22 11.80
CA ARG A 138 -6.98 -11.63 12.20
C ARG A 138 -8.08 -12.40 11.47
N GLU A 139 -9.21 -11.74 11.19
CA GLU A 139 -10.36 -12.32 10.52
C GLU A 139 -10.25 -12.31 8.98
N GLY A 140 -9.14 -11.80 8.45
CA GLY A 140 -8.92 -11.72 6.99
C GLY A 140 -9.80 -10.69 6.30
N GLN A 141 -10.45 -9.80 7.06
CA GLN A 141 -11.37 -8.78 6.57
C GLN A 141 -10.68 -7.44 6.29
N THR A 142 -9.36 -7.44 6.06
CA THR A 142 -8.59 -6.22 5.79
C THR A 142 -8.98 -5.52 4.49
N ASP A 143 -9.70 -6.21 3.62
CA ASP A 143 -10.23 -5.73 2.35
C ASP A 143 -11.59 -5.02 2.47
N GLN A 144 -12.25 -5.11 3.63
CA GLN A 144 -13.50 -4.40 3.87
C GLN A 144 -13.25 -2.92 4.16
N GLN A 145 -14.14 -2.05 3.68
CA GLN A 145 -14.08 -0.61 3.98
C GLN A 145 -14.01 -0.34 5.48
N GLN A 146 -14.74 -1.12 6.30
CA GLN A 146 -14.77 -0.99 7.76
C GLN A 146 -13.52 -1.53 8.48
N ALA A 147 -12.48 -1.96 7.75
CA ALA A 147 -11.26 -2.50 8.34
C ALA A 147 -10.31 -1.43 8.91
N ALA A 148 -10.41 -0.19 8.44
CA ALA A 148 -9.60 0.91 8.97
C ALA A 148 -9.91 1.09 10.47
N ARG A 149 -8.88 1.31 11.30
CA ARG A 149 -9.11 1.63 12.73
C ARG A 149 -9.72 3.02 12.88
N GLY A 150 -10.53 3.20 13.90
CA GLY A 150 -10.98 4.52 14.32
C GLY A 150 -12.25 4.99 13.63
N ALA A 151 -12.40 6.30 13.55
CA ALA A 151 -13.57 7.01 13.05
C ALA A 151 -13.88 6.67 11.59
N SER A 152 -15.15 6.37 11.28
CA SER A 152 -15.60 6.08 9.91
C SER A 152 -15.32 7.26 8.97
N ALA A 153 -15.26 8.49 9.51
CA ALA A 153 -14.88 9.71 8.81
C ALA A 153 -13.57 9.61 7.99
N LEU A 154 -12.61 8.76 8.40
CA LEU A 154 -11.37 8.55 7.64
C LEU A 154 -11.64 7.90 6.27
N ILE A 155 -12.51 6.89 6.24
CA ILE A 155 -12.88 6.20 5.00
C ILE A 155 -13.98 6.96 4.27
N ASP A 156 -14.97 7.47 4.99
CA ASP A 156 -16.16 8.11 4.43
C ASP A 156 -15.80 9.37 3.64
N ASN A 157 -14.87 10.18 4.16
CA ASN A 157 -14.43 11.40 3.49
C ASN A 157 -13.38 11.15 2.40
N ALA A 158 -12.70 10.00 2.43
CA ALA A 158 -11.78 9.62 1.35
C ALA A 158 -12.54 9.30 0.05
N ARG A 159 -12.02 9.77 -1.08
CA ARG A 159 -12.56 9.48 -2.43
C ARG A 159 -11.98 8.22 -3.06
N TRP A 160 -10.86 7.76 -2.53
CA TRP A 160 -10.18 6.54 -2.95
C TRP A 160 -9.60 5.85 -1.71
N CYS A 161 -9.74 4.53 -1.63
CA CYS A 161 -9.15 3.72 -0.58
C CYS A 161 -8.65 2.40 -1.17
N GLY A 162 -7.37 2.10 -0.94
CA GLY A 162 -6.76 0.82 -1.27
C GLY A 162 -6.38 0.06 0.00
N PHE A 163 -6.27 -1.26 -0.10
CA PHE A 163 -5.86 -2.13 1.00
C PHE A 163 -4.69 -3.02 0.59
N VAL A 164 -3.98 -3.51 1.60
CA VAL A 164 -2.92 -4.51 1.46
C VAL A 164 -3.20 -5.62 2.47
N ALA A 165 -3.48 -6.82 1.98
CA ALA A 165 -3.88 -7.99 2.77
C ALA A 165 -2.85 -9.12 2.62
N LYS A 166 -2.56 -9.84 3.71
CA LYS A 166 -1.75 -11.07 3.62
C LYS A 166 -2.62 -12.21 3.10
N MET A 167 -2.01 -13.16 2.40
CA MET A 167 -2.70 -14.38 2.02
C MET A 167 -3.23 -15.14 3.24
N THR A 168 -4.53 -15.41 3.22
CA THR A 168 -5.24 -16.23 4.21
C THR A 168 -4.90 -17.71 4.07
N GLU A 169 -5.25 -18.52 5.06
CA GLU A 169 -5.03 -19.96 4.97
C GLU A 169 -5.88 -20.63 3.89
N ASP A 170 -7.08 -20.11 3.62
CA ASP A 170 -7.97 -20.67 2.60
C ASP A 170 -7.55 -20.28 1.19
N GLU A 171 -7.14 -19.02 0.96
CA GLU A 171 -6.48 -18.62 -0.30
C GLU A 171 -5.24 -19.46 -0.57
N ALA A 172 -4.43 -19.78 0.45
CA ALA A 172 -3.23 -20.61 0.28
C ALA A 172 -3.52 -22.08 -0.07
N LYS A 173 -4.73 -22.59 0.24
CA LYS A 173 -5.19 -23.93 -0.16
C LYS A 173 -5.75 -23.92 -1.58
N SER A 174 -6.39 -22.83 -1.99
CA SER A 174 -7.07 -22.73 -3.28
C SER A 174 -6.17 -22.21 -4.40
N LEU A 175 -5.11 -21.46 -4.09
CA LEU A 175 -4.23 -20.83 -5.07
C LEU A 175 -2.87 -21.52 -5.18
N SER A 176 -2.27 -21.41 -6.36
CA SER A 176 -0.95 -21.94 -6.71
C SER A 176 -0.15 -20.92 -7.51
N ASP A 177 1.14 -20.77 -7.21
CA ASP A 177 2.11 -20.04 -8.03
C ASP A 177 2.88 -20.96 -8.99
N ARG A 178 2.42 -22.21 -9.16
CA ARG A 178 3.11 -23.26 -9.93
C ARG A 178 2.29 -23.64 -11.17
N ALA A 179 2.76 -23.21 -12.34
CA ALA A 179 2.05 -23.40 -13.60
C ALA A 179 1.82 -24.87 -13.99
N TYR A 180 2.77 -25.76 -13.68
CA TYR A 180 2.76 -27.13 -14.20
C TYR A 180 1.92 -28.09 -13.34
N ASP A 181 2.28 -28.27 -12.08
CA ASP A 181 1.64 -29.24 -11.19
C ASP A 181 0.49 -28.65 -10.37
N ARG A 182 0.36 -27.31 -10.33
CA ARG A 182 -0.69 -26.57 -9.62
C ARG A 182 -0.83 -26.99 -8.16
N GLN A 183 0.28 -27.33 -7.50
CA GLN A 183 0.27 -27.62 -6.06
C GLN A 183 -0.11 -26.35 -5.27
N PRO A 184 -0.96 -26.45 -4.24
CA PRO A 184 -1.32 -25.31 -3.41
C PRO A 184 -0.09 -24.61 -2.83
N ILE A 185 -0.17 -23.29 -2.64
CA ILE A 185 0.89 -22.51 -1.97
C ILE A 185 1.17 -23.06 -0.57
N GLY A 186 0.12 -23.42 0.16
CA GLY A 186 0.20 -24.03 1.48
C GLY A 186 0.56 -23.04 2.59
N LYS A 187 0.42 -23.51 3.83
CA LYS A 187 0.55 -22.69 5.05
C LYS A 187 1.94 -22.06 5.20
N ASP A 188 2.99 -22.79 4.82
CA ASP A 188 4.37 -22.37 5.06
C ASP A 188 4.81 -21.23 4.12
N ARG A 189 4.19 -21.14 2.93
CA ARG A 189 4.57 -20.14 1.92
C ARG A 189 3.62 -18.95 1.86
N ARG A 190 2.41 -19.02 2.44
CA ARG A 190 1.42 -17.93 2.37
C ARG A 190 1.96 -16.57 2.85
N GLY A 191 2.89 -16.57 3.81
CA GLY A 191 3.52 -15.36 4.33
C GLY A 191 4.30 -14.53 3.30
N PHE A 192 4.66 -15.13 2.16
CA PHE A 192 5.31 -14.46 1.05
C PHE A 192 4.33 -13.78 0.09
N PHE A 193 3.02 -13.95 0.24
CA PHE A 193 2.03 -13.44 -0.69
C PHE A 193 1.16 -12.37 -0.06
N VAL A 194 0.97 -11.30 -0.81
CA VAL A 194 0.23 -10.12 -0.40
C VAL A 194 -0.70 -9.70 -1.53
N ARG A 195 -1.97 -9.45 -1.21
CA ARG A 195 -2.99 -8.95 -2.12
C ARG A 195 -3.12 -7.45 -1.93
N PHE A 196 -3.13 -6.72 -3.02
CA PHE A 196 -3.52 -5.31 -3.07
C PHE A 196 -4.86 -5.21 -3.80
N GLY A 197 -5.72 -4.33 -3.33
CA GLY A 197 -6.98 -4.03 -3.99
C GLY A 197 -7.49 -2.65 -3.64
N VAL A 198 -8.62 -2.28 -4.25
CA VAL A 198 -9.29 -1.00 -4.04
C VAL A 198 -10.64 -1.27 -3.38
N SER A 199 -10.81 -0.80 -2.14
CA SER A 199 -12.06 -0.97 -1.40
C SER A 199 -13.06 0.17 -1.65
N LYS A 200 -12.58 1.34 -2.11
CA LYS A 200 -13.42 2.49 -2.43
C LYS A 200 -12.83 3.29 -3.60
N GLN A 201 -13.66 3.59 -4.59
CA GLN A 201 -13.32 4.46 -5.71
C GLN A 201 -14.60 5.07 -6.29
N ASN A 202 -14.58 6.37 -6.57
CA ASN A 202 -15.78 7.10 -6.96
C ASN A 202 -15.93 7.34 -8.48
N TYR A 203 -14.84 7.29 -9.24
CA TYR A 203 -14.80 7.85 -10.61
C TYR A 203 -14.45 6.83 -11.70
N ASP A 204 -14.31 5.54 -11.34
CA ASP A 204 -14.06 4.46 -12.30
C ASP A 204 -14.50 3.12 -11.71
N ALA A 205 -14.46 2.07 -12.54
CA ALA A 205 -14.60 0.70 -12.08
C ALA A 205 -13.48 0.32 -11.11
N THR A 206 -13.84 -0.43 -10.07
CA THR A 206 -12.86 -0.99 -9.15
C THR A 206 -11.96 -1.98 -9.90
N PRO A 207 -10.63 -1.75 -9.96
CA PRO A 207 -9.73 -2.68 -10.63
C PRO A 207 -9.72 -4.03 -9.91
N HIS A 208 -9.35 -5.08 -10.64
CA HIS A 208 -9.11 -6.38 -10.02
C HIS A 208 -7.97 -6.32 -9.02
N ASP A 209 -8.11 -7.08 -7.95
CA ASP A 209 -7.04 -7.26 -6.97
C ASP A 209 -5.80 -7.87 -7.62
N GLN A 210 -4.64 -7.40 -7.19
CA GLN A 210 -3.34 -7.85 -7.68
C GLN A 210 -2.56 -8.56 -6.57
N TRP A 211 -2.02 -9.72 -6.92
CA TRP A 211 -1.14 -10.47 -6.03
C TRP A 211 0.32 -10.08 -6.25
N TYR A 212 1.04 -9.97 -5.14
CA TYR A 212 2.46 -9.74 -5.07
C TYR A 212 3.15 -10.83 -4.26
N GLN A 213 4.32 -11.23 -4.72
CA GLN A 213 5.24 -12.05 -3.96
C GLN A 213 6.31 -11.16 -3.32
N ARG A 214 6.52 -11.36 -2.01
CA ARG A 214 7.58 -10.75 -1.23
C ARG A 214 8.90 -11.46 -1.53
N ARG A 215 9.87 -10.71 -2.06
CA ARG A 215 11.25 -11.12 -2.31
C ARG A 215 12.17 -10.67 -1.18
N ASP A 216 13.46 -10.89 -1.36
CA ASP A 216 14.50 -10.46 -0.44
C ASP A 216 14.40 -8.96 -0.13
N GLY A 217 14.71 -8.59 1.11
CA GLY A 217 14.53 -7.21 1.60
C GLY A 217 13.07 -6.76 1.70
N GLY A 218 12.09 -7.63 1.43
CA GLY A 218 10.67 -7.33 1.50
C GLY A 218 10.09 -6.70 0.24
N VAL A 219 10.84 -6.67 -0.87
CA VAL A 219 10.40 -6.09 -2.14
C VAL A 219 9.19 -6.86 -2.69
N LEU A 220 8.15 -6.16 -3.11
CA LEU A 220 6.96 -6.75 -3.70
C LEU A 220 7.07 -6.75 -5.22
N LEU A 221 6.90 -7.92 -5.84
CA LEU A 221 6.84 -8.07 -7.30
C LEU A 221 5.54 -8.78 -7.69
N PRO A 222 4.89 -8.40 -8.81
CA PRO A 222 3.68 -9.05 -9.30
C PRO A 222 3.87 -10.56 -9.43
N VAL A 223 2.84 -11.32 -9.06
CA VAL A 223 2.80 -12.77 -9.26
C VAL A 223 1.43 -13.17 -9.77
N GLU A 224 1.41 -13.98 -10.82
CA GLU A 224 0.20 -14.60 -11.32
C GLU A 224 -0.08 -15.86 -10.49
N LEU A 225 -1.28 -15.95 -9.93
CA LEU A 225 -1.74 -17.11 -9.17
C LEU A 225 -2.84 -17.82 -9.95
N LEU A 226 -2.78 -19.15 -9.92
CA LEU A 226 -3.72 -20.04 -10.59
C LEU A 226 -4.54 -20.81 -9.55
N ASP A 227 -5.68 -21.36 -9.96
CA ASP A 227 -6.39 -22.35 -9.14
C ASP A 227 -5.51 -23.59 -8.93
N ALA A 228 -5.32 -23.95 -7.66
CA ALA A 228 -4.65 -25.18 -7.29
C ALA A 228 -5.46 -26.39 -7.77
N LYS A 229 -4.78 -27.46 -8.17
CA LYS A 229 -5.45 -28.74 -8.45
C LYS A 229 -6.11 -29.22 -7.18
N ARG A 230 -7.43 -29.36 -7.22
CA ARG A 230 -8.15 -30.10 -6.18
C ARG A 230 -7.63 -31.53 -6.21
N ASP A 231 -7.16 -32.00 -5.08
CA ASP A 231 -6.79 -33.40 -4.94
C ASP A 231 -8.07 -34.21 -5.18
N SER A 232 -8.16 -34.82 -6.36
CA SER A 232 -9.28 -35.69 -6.71
C SER A 232 -9.15 -36.91 -5.81
N GLY A 233 -9.78 -36.85 -4.64
CA GLY A 233 -9.81 -37.93 -3.68
C GLY A 233 -10.13 -39.24 -4.39
N LYS A 234 -9.17 -40.17 -4.34
CA LYS A 234 -9.33 -41.54 -4.81
C LYS A 234 -10.59 -42.16 -4.19
N GLY A 235 -11.49 -42.63 -5.06
CA GLY A 235 -12.30 -43.83 -4.87
C GLY A 235 -13.29 -43.84 -3.70
N ARG A 236 -14.50 -43.31 -3.92
CA ARG A 236 -15.69 -43.93 -3.30
C ARG A 236 -15.79 -45.35 -3.84
N GLN A 237 -15.85 -46.30 -2.92
CA GLN A 237 -15.94 -47.75 -3.10
C GLN A 237 -16.68 -48.18 -4.38
N ARG A 238 -15.97 -48.88 -5.26
CA ARG A 238 -16.59 -49.99 -6.00
C ARG A 238 -16.67 -51.15 -5.02
N GLU A 239 -17.79 -51.29 -4.32
CA GLU A 239 -18.23 -52.62 -3.88
C GLU A 239 -18.93 -53.26 -5.08
N GLN A 240 -18.25 -54.26 -5.63
CA GLN A 240 -18.80 -55.26 -6.52
C GLN A 240 -19.35 -56.42 -5.67
N ALA A 241 -20.38 -57.07 -6.24
CA ALA A 241 -20.98 -58.36 -5.91
C ALA A 241 -22.10 -58.33 -4.86
#